data_AF-A0A7W0YRR6-F1
#
_entry.id   AF-A0A7W0YRR6-F1
#
_cell.length_a   1.000
_cell.length_b   1.000
_cell.length_c   1.000
_cell.angle_alpha   90.00
_cell.angle_beta   90.00
_cell.angle_gamma   90.00
#
_symmetry.space_group_name_H-M   'P 1'
#
loop_
_entity.id
_entity.type
_entity.pdbx_description
1 polymer ?
#
loop_
_entity_poly.entity_id
_entity_poly.type
_entity_poly.pdbx_seq_one_letter_code
_entity_poly.pdbx_strand_id
1 'polypeptide(L)'
;PAPLDSRIHQARPHPGQLAAAAMMRQLLADSEIRESHREGDPRVQDAYSLRCAPQVFGAVADAIRFARETVTVELNASTDNPLVFPGGDVISGGNFHGQPVAQALDFLATALTTLQAIAERRVERLVNPDLSQGLPAFLTADPGLSSGYMMVQISAASLVAESRTLAMPASIGSIPTDANQEDFVPMGMAAAYKAQRILANAQRVIAAELLCASQGLEFLAPLRPGRGVEALYRRLRGLVPRVAPLDADRPPAPDLERLARAVAAGELDPGAEW
;
A
#
# COMPACT_ATOMS: atom_id res chain seq x y z
N PRO A 1 17.33 -4.85 11.18
CA PRO A 1 18.14 -4.01 10.27
C PRO A 1 18.40 -2.63 10.89
N ALA A 2 19.53 -1.97 10.62
CA ALA A 2 19.85 -0.66 11.21
C ALA A 2 18.80 0.43 10.93
N PRO A 3 18.21 0.55 9.72
CA PRO A 3 17.11 1.48 9.46
C PRO A 3 15.85 1.30 10.32
N LEU A 4 15.72 0.16 10.99
CA LEU A 4 14.58 -0.19 11.83
C LEU A 4 14.91 -0.06 13.32
N ASP A 5 16.09 0.45 13.71
CA ASP A 5 16.47 0.62 15.11
C ASP A 5 15.48 1.53 15.85
N SER A 6 14.99 1.09 17.02
CA SER A 6 13.96 1.82 17.76
C SER A 6 14.38 3.25 18.12
N ARG A 7 15.67 3.51 18.33
CA ARG A 7 16.19 4.84 18.68
C ARG A 7 15.99 5.85 17.55
N ILE A 8 16.12 5.42 16.29
CA ILE A 8 15.87 6.27 15.12
C ILE A 8 14.42 6.76 15.12
N HIS A 9 13.49 5.85 15.41
CA HIS A 9 12.06 6.18 15.35
C HIS A 9 11.57 6.87 16.62
N GLN A 10 12.19 6.63 17.78
CA GLN A 10 11.94 7.39 19.00
C GLN A 10 12.42 8.85 18.88
N ALA A 11 13.51 9.10 18.16
CA ALA A 11 13.98 10.45 17.88
C ALA A 11 13.03 11.26 16.96
N ARG A 12 12.12 10.59 16.24
CA ARG A 12 11.06 11.21 15.42
C ARG A 12 9.73 10.45 15.63
N PRO A 13 9.03 10.68 16.75
CA PRO A 13 8.03 9.77 17.30
C PRO A 13 6.64 9.93 16.66
N HIS A 14 6.54 9.95 15.32
CA HIS A 14 5.24 9.82 14.67
C HIS A 14 4.63 8.44 14.99
N PRO A 15 3.38 8.36 15.47
CA PRO A 15 2.78 7.09 15.90
C PRO A 15 2.82 6.00 14.82
N GLY A 16 2.45 6.33 13.58
CA GLY A 16 2.51 5.38 12.47
C GLY A 16 3.93 4.90 12.19
N GLN A 17 4.93 5.79 12.26
CA GLN A 17 6.33 5.44 12.00
C GLN A 17 6.88 4.48 13.06
N LEU A 18 6.57 4.73 14.34
CA LEU A 18 6.96 3.85 15.45
C LEU A 18 6.36 2.45 15.27
N ALA A 19 5.06 2.37 14.96
CA ALA A 19 4.35 1.12 14.75
C ALA A 19 4.89 0.35 13.54
N ALA A 20 5.09 1.03 12.39
CA ALA A 20 5.63 0.42 11.19
C ALA A 20 7.04 -0.16 11.42
N ALA A 21 7.94 0.61 12.06
CA ALA A 21 9.27 0.12 12.38
C ALA A 21 9.25 -1.09 13.32
N ALA A 22 8.39 -1.05 14.34
CA ALA A 22 8.23 -2.16 15.27
C ALA A 22 7.80 -3.43 14.55
N MET A 23 6.72 -3.35 13.76
CA MET A 23 6.22 -4.47 12.96
C MET A 23 7.28 -5.01 11.99
N MET A 24 7.99 -4.14 11.27
CA MET A 24 9.04 -4.57 10.34
C MET A 24 10.20 -5.30 11.03
N ARG A 25 10.64 -4.84 12.22
CA ARG A 25 11.65 -5.58 13.01
C ARG A 25 11.18 -6.99 13.34
N GLN A 26 9.91 -7.09 13.68
CA GLN A 26 9.23 -8.28 14.14
C GLN A 26 9.08 -9.31 13.00
N LEU A 27 8.67 -8.84 11.80
CA LEU A 27 8.55 -9.65 10.58
C LEU A 27 9.91 -10.18 10.08
N LEU A 28 10.97 -9.39 10.25
CA LEU A 28 12.33 -9.70 9.78
C LEU A 28 13.19 -10.41 10.83
N ALA A 29 12.64 -10.76 12.00
CA ALA A 29 13.35 -11.51 13.01
C ALA A 29 13.80 -12.87 12.45
N ASP A 30 14.99 -13.31 12.84
CA ASP A 30 15.59 -14.61 12.49
C ASP A 30 15.82 -14.85 10.98
N SER A 31 15.92 -13.79 10.19
CA SER A 31 16.18 -13.88 8.74
C SER A 31 17.62 -14.30 8.43
N GLU A 32 17.83 -15.51 7.91
CA GLU A 32 19.14 -15.99 7.43
C GLU A 32 19.61 -15.18 6.22
N ILE A 33 18.69 -14.74 5.35
CA ILE A 33 18.99 -13.85 4.21
C ILE A 33 19.62 -12.55 4.69
N ARG A 34 19.16 -12.01 5.83
CA ARG A 34 19.76 -10.81 6.40
C ARG A 34 21.14 -11.12 6.97
N GLU A 35 21.29 -12.25 7.67
CA GLU A 35 22.56 -12.64 8.28
C GLU A 35 23.65 -12.87 7.23
N SER A 36 23.30 -13.40 6.05
CA SER A 36 24.25 -13.62 4.95
C SER A 36 24.84 -12.33 4.36
N HIS A 37 24.30 -11.16 4.70
CA HIS A 37 24.74 -9.85 4.23
C HIS A 37 25.30 -8.96 5.36
N ARG A 38 25.61 -9.54 6.53
CA ARG A 38 26.19 -8.76 7.63
C ARG A 38 27.66 -8.42 7.43
N GLU A 39 28.38 -9.29 6.76
CA GLU A 39 29.81 -9.20 6.54
C GLU A 39 30.08 -9.22 5.04
N GLY A 40 31.08 -8.44 4.60
CA GLY A 40 31.48 -8.40 3.19
C GLY A 40 30.47 -7.76 2.24
N ASP A 41 29.42 -7.12 2.75
CA ASP A 41 28.44 -6.40 1.93
C ASP A 41 29.04 -5.08 1.44
N PRO A 42 29.18 -4.89 0.11
CA PRO A 42 29.78 -3.66 -0.44
C PRO A 42 28.86 -2.44 -0.29
N ARG A 43 27.60 -2.62 0.10
CA ARG A 43 26.63 -1.52 0.25
C ARG A 43 26.93 -0.71 1.50
N VAL A 44 27.08 0.60 1.32
CA VAL A 44 27.20 1.55 2.43
C VAL A 44 25.83 1.84 3.05
N GLN A 45 24.79 1.99 2.22
CA GLN A 45 23.41 2.25 2.64
C GLN A 45 22.41 1.63 1.67
N ASP A 46 21.28 1.17 2.21
CA ASP A 46 20.14 0.77 1.40
C ASP A 46 19.48 1.98 0.70
N ALA A 47 18.88 1.70 -0.47
CA ALA A 47 18.02 2.65 -1.18
C ALA A 47 16.79 3.06 -0.35
N TYR A 48 16.27 4.26 -0.57
CA TYR A 48 15.20 4.84 0.24
C TYR A 48 13.90 4.04 0.25
N SER A 49 13.55 3.38 -0.84
CA SER A 49 12.34 2.53 -0.88
C SER A 49 12.42 1.30 0.03
N LEU A 50 13.60 0.97 0.56
CA LEU A 50 13.82 0.00 1.64
C LEU A 50 14.05 0.73 2.98
N ARG A 51 14.99 1.68 3.00
CA ARG A 51 15.45 2.36 4.23
C ARG A 51 14.42 3.29 4.86
N CYS A 52 13.63 3.97 4.03
CA CYS A 52 12.61 4.93 4.45
C CYS A 52 11.21 4.28 4.58
N ALA A 53 11.12 2.96 4.51
CA ALA A 53 9.86 2.24 4.58
C ALA A 53 9.06 2.54 5.86
N PRO A 54 9.65 2.58 7.08
CA PRO A 54 8.88 2.94 8.28
C PRO A 54 8.26 4.34 8.23
N GLN A 55 8.99 5.31 7.67
CA GLN A 55 8.54 6.69 7.55
C GLN A 55 7.34 6.78 6.59
N VAL A 56 7.43 6.12 5.44
CA VAL A 56 6.37 6.15 4.41
C VAL A 56 5.17 5.33 4.85
N PHE A 57 5.37 4.11 5.34
CA PHE A 57 4.27 3.26 5.84
C PHE A 57 3.59 3.89 7.04
N GLY A 58 4.35 4.53 7.93
CA GLY A 58 3.80 5.26 9.06
C GLY A 58 2.90 6.42 8.65
N ALA A 59 3.34 7.24 7.69
CA ALA A 59 2.52 8.33 7.17
C ALA A 59 1.21 7.83 6.53
N VAL A 60 1.26 6.70 5.82
CA VAL A 60 0.07 6.07 5.23
C VAL A 60 -0.87 5.54 6.32
N ALA A 61 -0.34 4.90 7.36
CA ALA A 61 -1.13 4.42 8.50
C ALA A 61 -1.83 5.57 9.23
N ASP A 62 -1.14 6.69 9.44
CA ASP A 62 -1.73 7.89 10.05
C ASP A 62 -2.82 8.52 9.17
N ALA A 63 -2.67 8.51 7.83
CA ALA A 63 -3.72 8.95 6.91
C ALA A 63 -4.97 8.05 6.93
N ILE A 64 -4.78 6.73 6.99
CA ILE A 64 -5.88 5.77 7.15
C ILE A 64 -6.61 5.99 8.47
N ARG A 65 -5.86 6.24 9.56
CA ARG A 65 -6.44 6.54 10.86
C ARG A 65 -7.27 7.81 10.82
N PHE A 66 -6.76 8.90 10.26
CA PHE A 66 -7.51 10.15 10.08
C PHE A 66 -8.81 9.92 9.29
N ALA A 67 -8.74 9.25 8.15
CA ALA A 67 -9.94 8.98 7.34
C ALA A 67 -10.96 8.12 8.09
N ARG A 68 -10.51 7.11 8.85
CA ARG A 68 -11.36 6.29 9.70
C ARG A 68 -12.04 7.12 10.78
N GLU A 69 -11.30 7.96 11.49
CA GLU A 69 -11.83 8.83 12.54
C GLU A 69 -12.92 9.76 11.98
N THR A 70 -12.65 10.43 10.85
CA THR A 70 -13.61 11.32 10.18
C THR A 70 -14.88 10.58 9.74
N VAL A 71 -14.73 9.45 9.04
CA VAL A 71 -15.89 8.67 8.57
C VAL A 71 -16.68 8.07 9.73
N THR A 72 -16.01 7.69 10.83
CA THR A 72 -16.71 7.19 12.03
C THR A 72 -17.61 8.25 12.63
N VAL A 73 -17.17 9.50 12.69
CA VAL A 73 -18.03 10.62 13.13
C VAL A 73 -19.21 10.79 12.18
N GLU A 74 -18.96 10.85 10.86
CA GLU A 74 -20.01 11.06 9.86
C GLU A 74 -21.09 9.97 9.91
N LEU A 75 -20.71 8.71 10.03
CA LEU A 75 -21.64 7.57 10.10
C LEU A 75 -22.59 7.63 11.31
N ASN A 76 -22.22 8.38 12.34
CA ASN A 76 -23.01 8.54 13.57
C ASN A 76 -23.61 9.95 13.69
N ALA A 77 -23.53 10.77 12.63
CA ALA A 77 -24.04 12.13 12.63
C ALA A 77 -25.46 12.22 12.04
N SER A 78 -26.22 13.25 12.44
CA SER A 78 -27.46 13.65 11.77
C SER A 78 -27.11 14.63 10.64
N THR A 79 -26.98 14.10 9.42
CA THR A 79 -26.57 14.84 8.22
C THR A 79 -27.74 15.39 7.39
N ASP A 80 -28.98 15.15 7.81
CA ASP A 80 -30.18 15.69 7.15
C ASP A 80 -30.44 17.15 7.56
N ASN A 81 -31.42 17.79 6.92
CA ASN A 81 -31.87 19.14 7.22
C ASN A 81 -33.35 19.37 6.82
N PRO A 82 -34.17 20.04 7.65
CA PRO A 82 -33.86 20.62 8.96
C PRO A 82 -33.78 19.58 10.07
N LEU A 83 -33.18 19.96 11.20
CA LEU A 83 -33.14 19.12 12.39
C LEU A 83 -34.25 19.50 13.37
N VAL A 84 -34.84 18.49 14.00
CA VAL A 84 -35.87 18.65 15.04
C VAL A 84 -35.26 18.29 16.39
N PHE A 85 -35.34 19.21 17.35
CA PHE A 85 -34.73 19.05 18.67
C PHE A 85 -35.77 18.75 19.77
N PRO A 86 -35.35 18.11 20.88
CA PRO A 86 -36.20 17.97 22.05
C PRO A 86 -36.70 19.34 22.51
N GLY A 87 -38.03 19.52 22.56
CA GLY A 87 -38.66 20.83 22.80
C GLY A 87 -39.52 21.33 21.63
N GLY A 88 -39.39 20.72 20.44
CA GLY A 88 -40.20 21.04 19.26
C GLY A 88 -39.56 22.04 18.30
N ASP A 89 -38.37 22.54 18.63
CA ASP A 89 -37.62 23.45 17.76
C ASP A 89 -37.22 22.74 16.45
N VAL A 90 -37.47 23.40 15.33
CA VAL A 90 -37.05 22.97 13.99
C VAL A 90 -36.04 23.98 13.47
N ILE A 91 -34.79 23.55 13.33
CA ILE A 91 -33.66 24.42 12.98
C ILE A 91 -33.08 23.99 11.63
N SER A 92 -33.03 24.93 10.68
CA SER A 92 -32.33 24.75 9.41
C SER A 92 -30.85 25.11 9.56
N GLY A 93 -29.97 24.20 9.13
CA GLY A 93 -28.52 24.33 9.09
C GLY A 93 -27.93 23.72 7.81
N GLY A 94 -26.70 23.19 7.90
CA GLY A 94 -25.94 22.71 6.74
C GLY A 94 -25.24 21.37 6.97
N ASN A 95 -25.76 20.51 7.86
CA ASN A 95 -25.11 19.24 8.20
C ASN A 95 -25.02 18.25 7.02
N PHE A 96 -25.76 18.48 5.93
CA PHE A 96 -25.64 17.73 4.67
C PHE A 96 -24.33 18.01 3.92
N HIS A 97 -23.59 19.06 4.28
CA HIS A 97 -22.39 19.46 3.59
C HIS A 97 -21.18 18.60 3.99
N GLY A 98 -20.94 17.51 3.24
CA GLY A 98 -19.89 16.51 3.49
C GLY A 98 -18.42 16.92 3.26
N GLN A 99 -18.05 18.18 3.54
CA GLN A 99 -16.66 18.68 3.38
C GLN A 99 -15.63 17.86 4.18
N PRO A 100 -15.89 17.49 5.46
CA PRO A 100 -14.92 16.72 6.25
C PRO A 100 -14.58 15.40 5.59
N VAL A 101 -15.59 14.67 5.11
CA VAL A 101 -15.42 13.39 4.42
C VAL A 101 -14.70 13.56 3.08
N ALA A 102 -15.05 14.59 2.30
CA ALA A 102 -14.40 14.87 1.03
C ALA A 102 -12.88 15.06 1.19
N GLN A 103 -12.47 15.88 2.16
CA GLN A 103 -11.05 16.14 2.45
C GLN A 103 -10.33 14.90 2.99
N ALA A 104 -11.00 14.14 3.86
CA ALA A 104 -10.44 12.89 4.39
C ALA A 104 -10.17 11.86 3.28
N LEU A 105 -11.08 11.72 2.31
CA LEU A 105 -10.92 10.83 1.17
C LEU A 105 -9.83 11.32 0.21
N ASP A 106 -9.67 12.63 0.01
CA ASP A 106 -8.58 13.20 -0.79
C ASP A 106 -7.20 12.98 -0.15
N PHE A 107 -7.12 13.12 1.17
CA PHE A 107 -5.90 12.82 1.89
C PHE A 107 -5.56 11.33 1.83
N LEU A 108 -6.55 10.45 2.01
CA LEU A 108 -6.39 9.01 1.85
C LEU A 108 -5.92 8.64 0.44
N ALA A 109 -6.52 9.22 -0.61
CA ALA A 109 -6.13 9.01 -2.01
C ALA A 109 -4.65 9.35 -2.25
N THR A 110 -4.17 10.47 -1.71
CA THR A 110 -2.77 10.88 -1.81
C THR A 110 -1.84 9.91 -1.07
N ALA A 111 -2.23 9.46 0.12
CA ALA A 111 -1.46 8.50 0.91
C ALA A 111 -1.37 7.13 0.22
N LEU A 112 -2.47 6.59 -0.31
CA LEU A 112 -2.49 5.33 -1.05
C LEU A 112 -1.69 5.39 -2.37
N THR A 113 -1.69 6.55 -3.04
CA THR A 113 -0.84 6.79 -4.21
C THR A 113 0.65 6.78 -3.83
N THR A 114 0.99 7.32 -2.66
CA THR A 114 2.35 7.26 -2.11
C THR A 114 2.77 5.82 -1.79
N LEU A 115 1.88 5.03 -1.19
CA LEU A 115 2.11 3.61 -0.92
C LEU A 115 2.41 2.82 -2.21
N GLN A 116 1.62 3.07 -3.26
CA GLN A 116 1.83 2.50 -4.59
C GLN A 116 3.21 2.85 -5.15
N ALA A 117 3.59 4.12 -5.10
CA ALA A 117 4.86 4.58 -5.66
C ALA A 117 6.06 3.91 -4.97
N ILE A 118 6.07 3.79 -3.64
CA ILE A 118 7.19 3.13 -2.94
C ILE A 118 7.21 1.61 -3.19
N ALA A 119 6.05 0.97 -3.31
CA ALA A 119 5.93 -0.45 -3.64
C ALA A 119 6.43 -0.76 -5.05
N GLU A 120 6.06 0.05 -6.04
CA GLU A 120 6.54 -0.09 -7.40
C GLU A 120 8.06 0.12 -7.50
N ARG A 121 8.64 1.06 -6.73
CA ARG A 121 10.10 1.19 -6.63
C ARG A 121 10.77 -0.04 -6.00
N ARG A 122 10.05 -0.86 -5.22
CA ARG A 122 10.54 -2.17 -4.73
C ARG A 122 10.38 -3.27 -5.76
N VAL A 123 9.29 -3.28 -6.54
CA VAL A 123 9.15 -4.14 -7.72
C VAL A 123 10.32 -3.94 -8.68
N GLU A 124 10.62 -2.69 -9.08
CA GLU A 124 11.73 -2.36 -9.99
C GLU A 124 13.06 -2.95 -9.50
N ARG A 125 13.37 -2.77 -8.22
CA ARG A 125 14.64 -3.25 -7.67
C ARG A 125 14.73 -4.77 -7.55
N LEU A 126 13.60 -5.47 -7.43
CA LEU A 126 13.60 -6.94 -7.44
C LEU A 126 13.87 -7.48 -8.84
N VAL A 127 13.30 -6.85 -9.88
CA VAL A 127 13.42 -7.33 -11.27
C VAL A 127 14.68 -6.84 -11.97
N ASN A 128 15.34 -5.79 -11.46
CA ASN A 128 16.51 -5.20 -12.08
C ASN A 128 17.81 -5.78 -11.48
N PRO A 129 18.64 -6.51 -12.26
CA PRO A 129 19.84 -7.18 -11.76
C PRO A 129 20.89 -6.21 -11.21
N ASP A 130 20.92 -4.95 -11.70
CA ASP A 130 21.86 -3.93 -11.22
C ASP A 130 21.50 -3.44 -9.82
N LEU A 131 20.25 -3.65 -9.39
CA LEU A 131 19.72 -3.14 -8.13
C LEU A 131 19.43 -4.28 -7.12
N SER A 132 19.17 -5.49 -7.61
CA SER A 132 18.62 -6.61 -6.85
C SER A 132 19.62 -7.33 -5.95
N GLN A 133 20.91 -7.06 -6.12
CA GLN A 133 22.01 -7.68 -5.36
C GLN A 133 22.10 -9.20 -5.53
N GLY A 134 22.03 -9.66 -6.79
CA GLY A 134 22.29 -11.06 -7.15
C GLY A 134 21.06 -11.86 -7.57
N LEU A 135 19.87 -11.25 -7.63
CA LEU A 135 18.71 -11.89 -8.25
C LEU A 135 18.83 -11.81 -9.79
N PRO A 136 18.41 -12.86 -10.53
CA PRO A 136 18.46 -12.84 -11.98
C PRO A 136 17.52 -11.78 -12.56
N ALA A 137 17.87 -11.28 -13.75
CA ALA A 137 17.08 -10.28 -14.44
C ALA A 137 15.63 -10.74 -14.60
N PHE A 138 14.69 -9.88 -14.23
CA PHE A 138 13.25 -10.12 -14.26
C PHE A 138 12.76 -11.37 -13.50
N LEU A 139 13.57 -11.88 -12.56
CA LEU A 139 13.22 -13.02 -11.71
C LEU A 139 12.89 -14.30 -12.50
N THR A 140 13.64 -14.57 -13.56
CA THR A 140 13.55 -15.82 -14.34
C THR A 140 14.88 -16.56 -14.37
N ALA A 141 14.85 -17.89 -14.53
CA ALA A 141 16.03 -18.73 -14.63
C ALA A 141 16.81 -18.52 -15.95
N ASP A 142 16.11 -18.21 -17.04
CA ASP A 142 16.67 -18.08 -18.39
C ASP A 142 16.42 -16.68 -18.99
N PRO A 143 17.07 -15.63 -18.46
CA PRO A 143 16.85 -14.27 -18.94
C PRO A 143 17.24 -14.11 -20.42
N GLY A 144 16.40 -13.41 -21.19
CA GLY A 144 16.57 -13.20 -22.62
C GLY A 144 15.79 -14.18 -23.48
N LEU A 145 15.67 -15.44 -23.05
CA LEU A 145 14.70 -16.38 -23.61
C LEU A 145 13.32 -16.19 -22.97
N SER A 146 13.30 -16.06 -21.64
CA SER A 146 12.12 -15.74 -20.85
C SER A 146 12.13 -14.27 -20.43
N SER A 147 10.94 -13.66 -20.37
CA SER A 147 10.74 -12.29 -19.91
C SER A 147 10.42 -12.20 -18.41
N GLY A 148 10.09 -13.32 -17.77
CA GLY A 148 9.83 -13.37 -16.34
C GLY A 148 8.73 -12.39 -15.92
N TYR A 149 9.05 -11.55 -14.95
CA TYR A 149 8.15 -10.53 -14.41
C TYR A 149 8.37 -9.12 -14.98
N MET A 150 8.98 -8.99 -16.16
CA MET A 150 9.07 -7.72 -16.87
C MET A 150 7.71 -7.03 -17.03
N MET A 151 6.70 -7.76 -17.52
CA MET A 151 5.35 -7.18 -17.71
C MET A 151 4.62 -6.90 -16.40
N VAL A 152 4.99 -7.57 -15.30
CA VAL A 152 4.46 -7.27 -13.96
C VAL A 152 4.94 -5.89 -13.50
N GLN A 153 6.22 -5.57 -13.71
CA GLN A 153 6.80 -4.26 -13.41
C GLN A 153 6.14 -3.15 -14.24
N ILE A 154 5.95 -3.36 -15.54
CA ILE A 154 5.28 -2.38 -16.43
C ILE A 154 3.83 -2.13 -15.99
N SER A 155 3.11 -3.19 -15.63
CA SER A 155 1.72 -3.08 -15.16
C SER A 155 1.64 -2.29 -13.85
N ALA A 156 2.53 -2.55 -12.89
CA ALA A 156 2.59 -1.79 -11.64
C ALA A 156 2.89 -0.30 -11.89
N ALA A 157 3.85 0.01 -12.77
CA ALA A 157 4.19 1.38 -13.14
C ALA A 157 3.01 2.13 -13.79
N SER A 158 2.24 1.46 -14.66
CA SER A 158 1.05 2.04 -15.29
C SER A 158 -0.04 2.38 -14.27
N LEU A 159 -0.31 1.48 -13.32
CA LEU A 159 -1.30 1.71 -12.25
C LEU A 159 -0.90 2.88 -11.33
N VAL A 160 0.39 3.01 -11.00
CA VAL A 160 0.91 4.15 -10.24
C VAL A 160 0.71 5.46 -11.02
N ALA A 161 0.96 5.46 -12.33
CA ALA A 161 0.78 6.64 -13.17
C ALA A 161 -0.69 7.07 -13.23
N GLU A 162 -1.63 6.12 -13.35
CA GLU A 162 -3.07 6.41 -13.27
C GLU A 162 -3.44 7.03 -11.90
N SER A 163 -2.99 6.41 -10.80
CA SER A 163 -3.27 6.89 -9.44
C SER A 163 -2.73 8.30 -9.20
N ARG A 164 -1.57 8.66 -9.78
CA ARG A 164 -1.03 10.03 -9.70
C ARG A 164 -1.94 11.06 -10.35
N THR A 165 -2.49 10.75 -11.52
CA THR A 165 -3.46 11.64 -12.20
C THR A 165 -4.74 11.79 -11.37
N LEU A 166 -5.23 10.70 -10.78
CA LEU A 166 -6.43 10.70 -9.94
C LEU A 166 -6.23 11.33 -8.56
N ALA A 167 -5.00 11.53 -8.10
CA ALA A 167 -4.71 12.04 -6.77
C ALA A 167 -5.02 13.54 -6.59
N MET A 168 -5.32 14.28 -7.67
CA MET A 168 -5.78 15.67 -7.58
C MET A 168 -6.98 15.76 -6.61
N PRO A 169 -6.93 16.63 -5.57
CA PRO A 169 -8.04 16.78 -4.63
C PRO A 169 -9.32 17.24 -5.32
N ALA A 170 -10.41 16.50 -5.14
CA ALA A 170 -11.73 16.89 -5.64
C ALA A 170 -12.41 17.88 -4.69
N SER A 171 -12.09 17.82 -3.39
CA SER A 171 -12.73 18.58 -2.31
C SER A 171 -12.47 20.09 -2.37
N ILE A 172 -11.64 20.56 -3.30
CA ILE A 172 -11.34 21.97 -3.56
C ILE A 172 -11.97 22.47 -4.87
N GLY A 173 -12.71 21.61 -5.58
CA GLY A 173 -13.24 21.86 -6.92
C GLY A 173 -14.70 22.29 -6.93
N SER A 174 -15.16 23.09 -5.96
CA SER A 174 -16.55 23.55 -5.91
C SER A 174 -16.96 24.30 -7.18
N ILE A 175 -18.17 24.05 -7.67
CA ILE A 175 -18.81 24.76 -8.78
C ILE A 175 -20.25 25.07 -8.34
N PRO A 176 -20.71 26.33 -8.40
CA PRO A 176 -22.02 26.71 -7.91
C PRO A 176 -23.14 26.08 -8.74
N THR A 177 -24.23 25.69 -8.08
CA THR A 177 -25.45 25.18 -8.72
C THR A 177 -26.70 25.86 -8.14
N ASP A 178 -27.88 25.40 -8.58
CA ASP A 178 -29.19 25.89 -8.10
C ASP A 178 -29.33 27.43 -8.06
N ALA A 179 -29.00 28.09 -9.18
CA ALA A 179 -29.00 29.55 -9.29
C ALA A 179 -28.17 30.30 -8.22
N ASN A 180 -27.05 29.68 -7.78
CA ASN A 180 -26.17 30.12 -6.68
C ASN A 180 -26.77 29.97 -5.28
N GLN A 181 -27.83 29.18 -5.11
CA GLN A 181 -28.27 28.78 -3.77
C GLN A 181 -27.33 27.73 -3.17
N GLU A 182 -26.81 26.82 -4.01
CA GLU A 182 -25.71 25.92 -3.69
C GLU A 182 -24.40 26.49 -4.26
N ASP A 183 -23.93 27.60 -3.70
CA ASP A 183 -22.74 28.33 -4.20
C ASP A 183 -21.39 27.68 -3.83
N PHE A 184 -21.38 26.82 -2.81
CA PHE A 184 -20.22 26.06 -2.38
C PHE A 184 -20.58 24.62 -2.04
N VAL A 185 -19.92 23.65 -2.68
CA VAL A 185 -20.19 22.21 -2.52
C VAL A 185 -18.90 21.40 -2.33
N PRO A 186 -18.95 20.29 -1.57
CA PRO A 186 -17.75 19.59 -1.13
C PRO A 186 -17.15 18.64 -2.17
N MET A 187 -17.86 18.36 -3.27
CA MET A 187 -17.47 17.35 -4.28
C MET A 187 -17.15 15.96 -3.67
N GLY A 188 -17.80 15.61 -2.55
CA GLY A 188 -17.48 14.42 -1.76
C GLY A 188 -17.58 13.10 -2.52
N MET A 189 -18.56 12.95 -3.40
CA MET A 189 -18.71 11.74 -4.21
C MET A 189 -17.59 11.58 -5.26
N ALA A 190 -17.08 12.69 -5.81
CA ALA A 190 -15.92 12.64 -6.70
C ALA A 190 -14.66 12.21 -5.92
N ALA A 191 -14.49 12.71 -4.69
CA ALA A 191 -13.43 12.27 -3.79
C ALA A 191 -13.52 10.77 -3.44
N ALA A 192 -14.73 10.27 -3.19
CA ALA A 192 -14.97 8.85 -2.93
C ALA A 192 -14.65 7.97 -4.14
N TYR A 193 -15.15 8.33 -5.33
CA TYR A 193 -14.94 7.56 -6.56
C TYR A 193 -13.45 7.41 -6.90
N LYS A 194 -12.69 8.50 -6.85
CA LYS A 194 -11.26 8.45 -7.14
C LYS A 194 -10.48 7.69 -6.05
N ALA A 195 -10.84 7.86 -4.76
CA ALA A 195 -10.21 7.11 -3.68
C ALA A 195 -10.45 5.60 -3.82
N GLN A 196 -11.65 5.18 -4.24
CA GLN A 196 -11.97 3.77 -4.51
C GLN A 196 -11.14 3.22 -5.66
N ARG A 197 -10.99 3.97 -6.77
CA ARG A 197 -10.16 3.55 -7.91
C ARG A 197 -8.69 3.44 -7.51
N ILE A 198 -8.16 4.41 -6.78
CA ILE A 198 -6.79 4.42 -6.26
C ILE A 198 -6.55 3.23 -5.31
N LEU A 199 -7.51 2.89 -4.45
CA LEU A 199 -7.42 1.72 -3.57
C LEU A 199 -7.32 0.41 -4.37
N ALA A 200 -8.15 0.26 -5.41
CA ALA A 200 -8.10 -0.91 -6.29
C ALA A 200 -6.78 -1.03 -7.05
N ASN A 201 -6.18 0.10 -7.43
CA ASN A 201 -4.85 0.15 -8.03
C ASN A 201 -3.77 -0.21 -6.99
N ALA A 202 -3.89 0.29 -5.75
CA ALA A 202 -2.98 -0.05 -4.66
C ALA A 202 -2.93 -1.55 -4.37
N GLN A 203 -4.09 -2.20 -4.30
CA GLN A 203 -4.18 -3.65 -4.10
C GLN A 203 -3.42 -4.44 -5.18
N ARG A 204 -3.49 -3.99 -6.45
CA ARG A 204 -2.79 -4.62 -7.58
C ARG A 204 -1.29 -4.35 -7.59
N VAL A 205 -0.86 -3.15 -7.22
CA VAL A 205 0.57 -2.82 -7.09
C VAL A 205 1.21 -3.61 -5.96
N ILE A 206 0.53 -3.74 -4.81
CA ILE A 206 0.98 -4.58 -3.70
C ILE A 206 0.99 -6.06 -4.10
N ALA A 207 0.00 -6.53 -4.85
CA ALA A 207 0.00 -7.89 -5.42
C ALA A 207 1.20 -8.15 -6.33
N ALA A 208 1.57 -7.19 -7.18
CA ALA A 208 2.77 -7.26 -8.02
C ALA A 208 4.05 -7.34 -7.17
N GLU A 209 4.14 -6.52 -6.12
CA GLU A 209 5.26 -6.58 -5.19
C GLU A 209 5.37 -7.95 -4.50
N LEU A 210 4.25 -8.48 -4.00
CA LEU A 210 4.21 -9.79 -3.35
C LEU A 210 4.60 -10.91 -4.30
N LEU A 211 4.14 -10.87 -5.56
CA LEU A 211 4.48 -11.85 -6.58
C LEU A 211 6.00 -11.83 -6.85
N CYS A 212 6.57 -10.66 -7.13
CA CYS A 212 8.01 -10.51 -7.36
C CYS A 212 8.83 -10.90 -6.13
N ALA A 213 8.44 -10.46 -4.93
CA ALA A 213 9.17 -10.79 -3.70
C ALA A 213 9.15 -12.29 -3.41
N SER A 214 8.00 -12.94 -3.59
CA SER A 214 7.87 -14.39 -3.40
C SER A 214 8.75 -15.19 -4.37
N GLN A 215 8.87 -14.72 -5.62
CA GLN A 215 9.77 -15.33 -6.60
C GLN A 215 11.25 -15.06 -6.29
N GLY A 216 11.58 -13.86 -5.81
CA GLY A 216 12.92 -13.55 -5.33
C GLY A 216 13.38 -14.49 -4.20
N LEU A 217 12.46 -14.88 -3.31
CA LEU A 217 12.76 -15.87 -2.27
C LEU A 217 13.09 -17.26 -2.82
N GLU A 218 12.52 -17.67 -3.96
CA GLU A 218 12.87 -18.95 -4.60
C GLU A 218 14.35 -18.98 -4.99
N PHE A 219 14.88 -17.86 -5.50
CA PHE A 219 16.29 -17.74 -5.90
C PHE A 219 17.26 -17.58 -4.73
N LEU A 220 16.76 -17.26 -3.53
CA LEU A 220 17.58 -17.14 -2.34
C LEU A 220 17.63 -18.44 -1.52
N ALA A 221 16.85 -19.45 -1.89
CA ALA A 221 16.92 -20.77 -1.28
C ALA A 221 18.36 -21.35 -1.36
N PRO A 222 18.86 -22.03 -0.31
CA PRO A 222 18.13 -22.49 0.87
C PRO A 222 18.04 -21.47 2.03
N LEU A 223 18.48 -20.22 1.87
CA LEU A 223 18.41 -19.22 2.93
C LEU A 223 16.95 -18.92 3.29
N ARG A 224 16.65 -18.91 4.58
CA ARG A 224 15.30 -18.63 5.08
C ARG A 224 15.09 -17.14 5.33
N PRO A 225 13.94 -16.57 4.92
CA PRO A 225 13.57 -15.21 5.29
C PRO A 225 13.18 -15.14 6.77
N GLY A 226 12.96 -13.93 7.28
CA GLY A 226 12.49 -13.76 8.66
C GLY A 226 11.13 -14.41 8.90
N ARG A 227 10.84 -14.78 10.14
CA ARG A 227 9.67 -15.61 10.52
C ARG A 227 8.34 -15.13 9.94
N GLY A 228 8.07 -13.82 9.99
CA GLY A 228 6.82 -13.25 9.49
C GLY A 228 6.76 -13.23 7.97
N VAL A 229 7.90 -13.01 7.32
CA VAL A 229 8.03 -13.10 5.86
C VAL A 229 7.85 -14.54 5.39
N GLU A 230 8.40 -15.52 6.12
CA GLU A 230 8.23 -16.95 5.81
C GLU A 230 6.76 -17.38 5.95
N ALA A 231 6.07 -16.94 7.01
CA ALA A 231 4.65 -17.19 7.21
C ALA A 231 3.80 -16.62 6.05
N LEU A 232 4.05 -15.36 5.68
CA LEU A 232 3.41 -14.73 4.52
C LEU A 232 3.69 -15.47 3.22
N TYR A 233 4.95 -15.84 2.96
CA TYR A 233 5.35 -16.58 1.78
C TYR A 233 4.60 -17.92 1.66
N ARG A 234 4.52 -18.69 2.76
CA ARG A 234 3.77 -19.96 2.78
C ARG A 234 2.29 -19.73 2.51
N ARG A 235 1.68 -18.70 3.11
CA ARG A 235 0.27 -18.37 2.90
C ARG A 235 -0.01 -17.99 1.44
N LEU A 236 0.85 -17.17 0.85
CA LEU A 236 0.80 -16.78 -0.55
C LEU A 236 0.89 -18.01 -1.48
N ARG A 237 1.91 -18.86 -1.27
CA ARG A 237 2.12 -20.07 -2.07
C ARG A 237 1.03 -21.14 -1.84
N GLY A 238 0.32 -21.06 -0.72
CA GLY A 238 -0.78 -21.95 -0.34
C GLY A 238 -2.18 -21.48 -0.75
N LEU A 239 -2.32 -20.30 -1.39
CA LEU A 239 -3.61 -19.84 -1.91
C LEU A 239 -4.24 -20.86 -2.85
N VAL A 240 -5.58 -20.87 -2.94
CA VAL A 240 -6.32 -21.77 -3.84
C VAL A 240 -7.14 -20.96 -4.85
N PRO A 241 -6.99 -21.21 -6.16
CA PRO A 241 -5.89 -21.94 -6.81
C PRO A 241 -4.47 -21.43 -6.48
N ARG A 242 -3.47 -22.32 -6.62
CA ARG A 242 -2.06 -22.07 -6.23
C ARG A 242 -1.39 -20.95 -7.03
N VAL A 243 -0.61 -20.11 -6.35
CA VAL A 243 0.37 -19.18 -6.97
C VAL A 243 1.73 -19.85 -7.00
N ALA A 244 1.99 -20.66 -8.03
CA ALA A 244 3.23 -21.44 -8.14
C ALA A 244 4.46 -20.54 -8.43
N PRO A 245 5.68 -20.98 -8.06
CA PRO A 245 6.92 -20.40 -8.58
C PRO A 245 6.89 -20.28 -10.11
N LEU A 246 7.62 -19.31 -10.64
CA LEU A 246 7.75 -19.12 -12.08
C LEU A 246 8.94 -19.93 -12.59
N ASP A 247 8.67 -21.11 -13.16
CA ASP A 247 9.68 -21.96 -13.78
C ASP A 247 9.90 -21.62 -15.27
N ALA A 248 8.82 -21.21 -15.95
CA ALA A 248 8.81 -20.75 -17.34
C ALA A 248 7.76 -19.63 -17.50
N ASP A 249 7.89 -18.83 -18.56
CA ASP A 249 6.95 -17.75 -18.84
C ASP A 249 5.50 -18.26 -18.91
N ARG A 250 4.63 -17.58 -18.17
CA ARG A 250 3.18 -17.78 -18.20
C ARG A 250 2.46 -16.45 -18.00
N PRO A 251 1.21 -16.30 -18.47
CA PRO A 251 0.45 -15.08 -18.24
C PRO A 251 0.39 -14.74 -16.73
N PRO A 252 0.86 -13.57 -16.29
CA PRO A 252 0.91 -13.23 -14.87
C PRO A 252 -0.43 -12.73 -14.32
N ALA A 253 -1.36 -12.33 -15.20
CA ALA A 253 -2.63 -11.71 -14.81
C ALA A 253 -3.50 -12.57 -13.85
N PRO A 254 -3.66 -13.90 -14.04
CA PRO A 254 -4.44 -14.72 -13.11
C PRO A 254 -3.88 -14.72 -11.68
N ASP A 255 -2.55 -14.73 -11.54
CA ASP A 255 -1.89 -14.72 -10.23
C ASP A 255 -1.97 -13.34 -9.60
N LEU A 256 -1.76 -12.27 -10.38
CA LEU A 256 -1.90 -10.90 -9.92
C LEU A 256 -3.31 -10.61 -9.39
N GLU A 257 -4.36 -10.99 -10.13
CA GLU A 257 -5.73 -10.75 -9.70
C GLU A 257 -6.11 -11.60 -8.48
N ARG A 258 -5.55 -12.81 -8.35
CA ARG A 258 -5.73 -13.64 -7.15
C ARG A 258 -5.09 -12.99 -5.93
N LEU A 259 -3.84 -12.53 -6.05
CA LEU A 259 -3.14 -11.83 -4.98
C LEU A 259 -3.82 -10.51 -4.63
N ALA A 260 -4.29 -9.75 -5.62
CA ALA A 260 -5.01 -8.50 -5.37
C ALA A 260 -6.30 -8.73 -4.57
N ARG A 261 -7.04 -9.80 -4.86
CA ARG A 261 -8.22 -10.21 -4.07
C ARG A 261 -7.83 -10.64 -2.66
N ALA A 262 -6.78 -11.44 -2.50
CA ALA A 262 -6.30 -11.87 -1.20
C ALA A 262 -5.84 -10.67 -0.33
N VAL A 263 -5.16 -9.68 -0.93
CA VAL A 263 -4.83 -8.41 -0.27
C VAL A 263 -6.10 -7.65 0.12
N ALA A 264 -7.07 -7.52 -0.79
CA ALA A 264 -8.32 -6.82 -0.52
C ALA A 264 -9.13 -7.46 0.62
N ALA A 265 -9.11 -8.79 0.71
CA ALA A 265 -9.80 -9.55 1.74
C ALA A 265 -9.03 -9.63 3.08
N GLY A 266 -7.78 -9.13 3.14
CA GLY A 266 -6.93 -9.28 4.32
C GLY A 266 -6.43 -10.71 4.54
N GLU A 267 -6.54 -11.58 3.54
CA GLU A 267 -6.15 -12.99 3.62
C GLU A 267 -4.63 -13.19 3.70
N LEU A 268 -3.84 -12.15 3.47
CA LEU A 268 -2.38 -12.21 3.55
C LEU A 268 -1.84 -11.57 4.84
N ASP A 269 -2.70 -11.14 5.75
CA ASP A 269 -2.26 -10.71 7.08
C ASP A 269 -1.69 -11.93 7.83
N PRO A 270 -0.41 -11.92 8.24
CA PRO A 270 0.16 -13.01 9.00
C PRO A 270 -0.48 -13.16 10.40
N GLY A 271 -1.32 -12.22 10.85
CA GLY A 271 -2.09 -12.31 12.09
C GLY A 271 -1.24 -11.97 13.33
N ALA A 272 -1.60 -12.51 14.49
CA ALA A 272 -0.81 -12.35 15.73
C ALA A 272 0.11 -13.55 16.03
N GLU A 273 0.10 -14.60 15.20
CA GLU A 273 0.66 -15.92 15.51
C GLU A 273 2.11 -16.13 15.04
N TRP A 274 2.90 -15.07 14.85
CA TRP A 274 4.29 -15.15 14.34
C TRP A 274 5.34 -14.52 15.25
#